data_AF-A0A8J7TLC4-F1
#
_entry.id   AF-A0A8J7TLC4-F1
#
_cell.length_a   1.000
_cell.length_b   1.000
_cell.length_c   1.000
_cell.angle_alpha   90.00
_cell.angle_beta   90.00
_cell.angle_gamma   90.00
#
_symmetry.space_group_name_H-M   'P 1'
#
loop_
_entity.id
_entity.type
_entity.pdbx_description
1 polymer ?
#
loop_
_entity_poly.entity_id
_entity_poly.type
_entity_poly.pdbx_seq_one_letter_code
_entity_poly.pdbx_strand_id
1 'polypeptide(L)'
;MPVLNLHDSERKFDIVNFAYLDPGGTLNTASFMRVDNYVFTEESIKDALKLLKPNGIVAMSFATGRDHPVTARLYNTIKSANGKAPLTLCDDSFSSCIFLFGPGIEMQESKIPELVKEALSADKELIVWQPNETQAQIRKATDDWPFLYLQFDTTGLIIYSTFLIFTILIPVPFIFKLDKTSVLAPQSFAMFTLGEAFMLMETKCCTELSLLFGNTWIVSSVVIFSFLTLGFLANLFVLKLSDDKLKKVKPICYLLLTIVLLSDFFLTLANLNLPSGSAKILTTVLTCLPVFFGGVLFSSYFKEIKDANLGLAANLLGVTFGGLLENLCVVGGIKSLSLLTLLLYLLSALPAVRLKLFPYRKHT
;
A
#
# COMPACT_ATOMS: atom_id res chain seq x y z
N MET A 1 22.32 -7.20 16.21
CA MET A 1 22.23 -5.72 16.20
C MET A 1 20.83 -5.34 16.64
N PRO A 2 20.64 -4.40 17.58
CA PRO A 2 19.32 -3.86 17.85
C PRO A 2 18.80 -3.17 16.57
N VAL A 3 17.60 -3.54 16.14
CA VAL A 3 16.91 -2.92 15.00
C VAL A 3 16.57 -1.48 15.41
N LEU A 4 17.26 -0.50 14.84
CA LEU A 4 16.98 0.91 15.09
C LEU A 4 15.80 1.32 14.20
N ASN A 5 14.65 1.66 14.79
CA ASN A 5 13.56 2.28 14.05
C ASN A 5 13.92 3.75 13.81
N LEU A 6 14.10 4.13 12.53
CA LEU A 6 14.52 5.48 12.14
C LEU A 6 13.54 6.56 12.63
N HIS A 7 12.25 6.23 12.74
CA HIS A 7 11.21 7.17 13.19
C HIS A 7 11.33 7.59 14.66
N ASP A 8 11.93 6.76 15.53
CA ASP A 8 11.99 7.00 16.97
C ASP A 8 13.40 7.35 17.46
N SER A 9 14.39 7.43 16.55
CA SER A 9 15.78 7.71 16.91
C SER A 9 16.06 9.20 16.99
N GLU A 10 16.50 9.68 18.16
CA GLU A 10 16.99 11.05 18.32
C GLU A 10 18.48 11.22 17.93
N ARG A 11 19.17 10.11 17.63
CA ARG A 11 20.61 10.14 17.29
C ARG A 11 20.83 10.81 15.94
N LYS A 12 21.90 11.62 15.87
CA LYS A 12 22.34 12.28 14.63
C LYS A 12 23.63 11.66 14.11
N PHE A 13 23.72 11.46 12.79
CA PHE A 13 24.83 10.80 12.12
C PHE A 13 25.56 11.76 11.17
N ASP A 14 26.87 11.53 11.00
CA ASP A 14 27.68 12.24 9.99
C ASP A 14 27.49 11.62 8.60
N ILE A 15 27.28 10.30 8.53
CA ILE A 15 27.03 9.57 7.28
C ILE A 15 25.87 8.60 7.50
N VAL A 16 24.90 8.63 6.61
CA VAL A 16 23.88 7.58 6.45
C VAL A 16 24.15 6.88 5.13
N ASN A 17 24.33 5.56 5.16
CA ASN A 17 24.67 4.77 3.98
C ASN A 17 23.51 3.84 3.60
N PHE A 18 22.91 4.07 2.43
CA PHE A 18 22.00 3.14 1.77
C PHE A 18 22.84 2.20 0.92
N ALA A 19 23.21 1.07 1.53
CA ALA A 19 23.99 0.02 0.87
C ALA A 19 23.11 -0.82 -0.08
N TYR A 20 23.77 -1.64 -0.90
CA TYR A 20 23.12 -2.63 -1.75
C TYR A 20 22.20 -3.53 -0.94
N LEU A 21 20.91 -3.53 -1.31
CA LEU A 21 19.96 -4.53 -0.87
C LEU A 21 19.93 -5.64 -1.91
N ASP A 22 19.97 -6.89 -1.46
CA ASP A 22 19.68 -8.04 -2.31
C ASP A 22 18.16 -8.26 -2.32
N PRO A 23 17.44 -7.86 -3.38
CA PRO A 23 15.99 -7.99 -3.44
C PRO A 23 15.55 -9.46 -3.63
N GLY A 24 16.50 -10.37 -3.90
CA GLY A 24 16.24 -11.78 -4.19
C GLY A 24 16.35 -12.73 -2.99
N GLY A 25 16.97 -12.31 -1.89
CA GLY A 25 17.30 -13.19 -0.75
C GLY A 25 16.17 -13.45 0.25
N THR A 26 15.21 -12.53 0.38
CA THR A 26 14.09 -12.58 1.35
C THR A 26 12.74 -12.70 0.65
N LEU A 27 12.57 -13.78 -0.11
CA LEU A 27 11.36 -14.06 -0.88
C LEU A 27 10.24 -14.62 0.01
N ASN A 28 9.31 -13.75 0.44
CA ASN A 28 7.92 -14.18 0.62
C ASN A 28 7.16 -13.80 -0.66
N THR A 29 7.04 -14.75 -1.57
CA THR A 29 6.35 -14.64 -2.87
C THR A 29 4.85 -14.33 -2.78
N ALA A 30 4.27 -14.32 -1.58
CA ALA A 30 2.84 -14.18 -1.35
C ALA A 30 2.36 -12.74 -1.04
N SER A 31 3.25 -11.77 -0.85
CA SER A 31 2.84 -10.38 -0.56
C SER A 31 3.56 -9.39 -1.47
N PHE A 32 2.81 -8.45 -2.07
CA PHE A 32 3.36 -7.31 -2.81
C PHE A 32 4.23 -6.39 -1.93
N MET A 33 4.21 -6.61 -0.62
CA MET A 33 5.11 -6.03 0.37
C MET A 33 6.55 -6.53 0.22
N ARG A 34 7.23 -6.08 -0.83
CA ARG A 34 8.69 -6.09 -0.84
C ARG A 34 9.15 -4.95 0.06
N VAL A 35 9.70 -5.26 1.24
CA VAL A 35 10.21 -4.24 2.16
C VAL A 35 11.23 -3.32 1.46
N ASP A 36 12.00 -3.88 0.53
CA ASP A 36 13.01 -3.15 -0.26
C ASP A 36 12.42 -1.99 -1.07
N ASN A 37 11.16 -2.11 -1.49
CA ASN A 37 10.46 -1.07 -2.25
C ASN A 37 10.29 0.22 -1.42
N TYR A 38 10.11 0.10 -0.11
CA TYR A 38 9.91 1.25 0.79
C TYR A 38 11.21 1.90 1.24
N VAL A 39 12.36 1.22 1.10
CA VAL A 39 13.65 1.78 1.52
C VAL A 39 14.02 3.02 0.70
N PHE A 40 13.61 3.06 -0.57
CA PHE A 40 13.99 4.11 -1.51
C PHE A 40 12.88 5.14 -1.78
N THR A 41 11.86 5.22 -0.92
CA THR A 41 10.78 6.20 -1.06
C THR A 41 11.20 7.59 -0.60
N GLU A 42 10.47 8.60 -1.08
CA GLU A 42 10.66 9.98 -0.67
C GLU A 42 10.60 10.17 0.85
N GLU A 43 9.67 9.48 1.52
CA GLU A 43 9.47 9.48 2.96
C GLU A 43 10.68 8.88 3.70
N SER A 44 11.16 7.71 3.28
CA SER A 44 12.37 7.07 3.84
C SER A 44 13.60 7.98 3.71
N ILE A 45 13.77 8.62 2.55
CA ILE A 45 14.88 9.56 2.32
C ILE A 45 14.75 10.80 3.22
N LYS A 46 13.54 11.35 3.38
CA LYS A 46 13.29 12.47 4.30
C LYS A 46 13.63 12.09 5.74
N ASP A 47 13.30 10.88 6.16
CA ASP A 47 13.62 10.42 7.51
C ASP A 47 15.12 10.20 7.71
N ALA A 48 15.83 9.68 6.70
CA ALA A 48 17.29 9.63 6.74
C ALA A 48 17.93 11.03 6.84
N LEU A 49 17.42 12.01 6.08
CA LEU A 49 17.88 13.40 6.13
C LEU A 49 17.65 14.03 7.50
N LYS A 50 16.52 13.74 8.17
CA LYS A 50 16.25 14.22 9.55
C LYS A 50 17.26 13.69 10.54
N LEU A 51 17.91 12.56 10.29
CA LEU A 51 18.90 11.97 11.18
C LEU A 51 20.33 12.50 10.93
N LEU A 52 20.54 13.40 9.97
CA LEU A 52 21.86 13.97 9.73
C LEU A 52 22.21 15.09 10.70
N LYS A 53 23.50 15.17 11.03
CA LYS A 53 24.12 16.38 11.60
C LYS A 53 24.16 17.50 10.54
N PRO A 54 24.41 18.77 10.93
CA PRO A 54 24.46 19.89 9.98
C PRO A 54 25.41 19.70 8.79
N ASN A 55 26.50 18.94 8.96
CA ASN A 55 27.48 18.66 7.90
C ASN A 55 27.38 17.23 7.38
N GLY A 56 26.30 16.52 7.73
CA GLY A 56 26.15 15.10 7.40
C GLY A 56 25.80 14.89 5.93
N ILE A 57 26.11 13.69 5.44
CA ILE A 57 25.81 13.28 4.07
C ILE A 57 25.06 11.95 4.05
N VAL A 58 24.23 11.76 3.02
CA VAL A 58 23.71 10.46 2.65
C VAL A 58 24.49 9.97 1.42
N ALA A 59 24.95 8.73 1.49
CA ALA A 59 25.45 7.99 0.35
C ALA A 59 24.48 6.86 0.02
N MET A 60 24.04 6.77 -1.23
CA MET A 60 23.16 5.71 -1.71
C MET A 60 23.78 5.05 -2.92
N SER A 61 23.95 3.73 -2.86
CA SER A 61 24.56 2.95 -3.94
C SER A 61 23.56 1.97 -4.53
N PHE A 62 23.52 1.86 -5.87
CA PHE A 62 22.59 0.97 -6.56
C PHE A 62 23.17 0.43 -7.88
N ALA A 63 22.91 -0.84 -8.17
CA ALA A 63 23.52 -1.57 -9.29
C ALA A 63 22.55 -1.68 -10.48
N THR A 64 22.22 -0.54 -11.10
CA THR A 64 21.34 -0.50 -12.29
C THR A 64 21.98 0.13 -13.52
N GLY A 65 23.09 0.84 -13.39
CA GLY A 65 23.75 1.56 -14.48
C GLY A 65 23.03 2.83 -14.91
N ARG A 66 23.68 3.65 -15.73
CA ARG A 66 23.23 5.01 -16.06
C ARG A 66 21.94 5.09 -16.88
N ASP A 67 21.73 4.13 -17.78
CA ASP A 67 20.60 4.16 -18.72
C ASP A 67 19.32 3.52 -18.15
N HIS A 68 19.41 2.91 -16.97
CA HIS A 68 18.29 2.19 -16.41
C HIS A 68 17.27 3.14 -15.74
N PRO A 69 15.96 2.98 -15.98
CA PRO A 69 14.94 3.88 -15.44
C PRO A 69 14.88 3.94 -13.91
N VAL A 70 15.35 2.91 -13.20
CA VAL A 70 15.49 2.95 -11.73
C VAL A 70 16.47 4.02 -11.28
N THR A 71 17.59 4.21 -11.98
CA THR A 71 18.59 5.24 -11.66
C THR A 71 17.96 6.63 -11.73
N ALA A 72 17.18 6.89 -12.78
CA ALA A 72 16.42 8.12 -12.93
C ALA A 72 15.32 8.28 -11.86
N ARG A 73 14.60 7.19 -11.52
CA ARG A 73 13.60 7.20 -10.45
C ARG A 73 14.22 7.55 -9.10
N LEU A 74 15.35 6.93 -8.74
CA LEU A 74 16.08 7.23 -7.51
C LEU A 74 16.51 8.70 -7.47
N TYR A 75 17.12 9.18 -8.56
CA TYR A 75 17.51 10.58 -8.70
C TYR A 75 16.33 11.55 -8.47
N ASN A 76 15.20 11.32 -9.15
CA ASN A 76 14.02 12.17 -9.04
C ASN A 76 13.41 12.11 -7.62
N THR A 77 13.46 10.95 -6.98
CA THR A 77 12.96 10.74 -5.61
C THR A 77 13.83 11.49 -4.61
N ILE A 78 15.17 11.38 -4.71
CA ILE A 78 16.12 12.12 -3.88
C ILE A 78 15.94 13.62 -4.08
N LYS A 79 15.83 14.09 -5.33
CA LYS A 79 15.61 15.50 -5.65
C LYS A 79 14.33 16.04 -5.01
N SER A 80 13.25 15.26 -5.03
CA SER A 80 11.98 15.62 -4.38
C SER A 80 12.13 15.67 -2.85
N ALA A 81 12.84 14.71 -2.25
CA ALA A 81 13.01 14.61 -0.81
C ALA A 81 13.95 15.69 -0.24
N ASN A 82 15.11 15.89 -0.87
CA ASN A 82 16.15 16.83 -0.43
C ASN A 82 15.87 18.27 -0.89
N GLY A 83 14.98 18.48 -1.86
CA GLY A 83 14.74 19.77 -2.50
C GLY A 83 15.84 20.21 -3.48
N LYS A 84 16.97 19.51 -3.52
CA LYS A 84 18.08 19.71 -4.46
C LYS A 84 18.49 18.39 -5.10
N ALA A 85 19.05 18.47 -6.31
CA ALA A 85 19.56 17.32 -7.02
C ALA A 85 20.74 16.66 -6.28
N PRO A 86 20.83 15.32 -6.24
CA PRO A 86 22.01 14.64 -5.73
C PRO A 86 23.19 14.77 -6.70
N LEU A 87 24.41 14.77 -6.15
CA LEU A 87 25.60 14.48 -6.94
C LEU A 87 25.57 13.00 -7.29
N THR A 88 25.49 12.68 -8.58
CA THR A 88 25.37 11.31 -9.06
C THR A 88 26.59 10.92 -9.86
N LEU A 89 27.22 9.83 -9.45
CA LEU A 89 28.40 9.25 -10.09
C LEU A 89 28.03 7.84 -10.51
N CYS A 90 28.10 7.55 -11.81
CA CYS A 90 27.85 6.21 -12.33
C CYS A 90 29.12 5.63 -12.94
N ASP A 91 29.27 4.33 -12.82
CA ASP A 91 30.30 3.53 -13.45
C ASP A 91 29.63 2.51 -14.38
N ASP A 92 30.05 2.51 -15.64
CA ASP A 92 29.52 1.63 -16.68
C ASP A 92 30.07 0.19 -16.55
N SER A 93 31.24 -0.01 -15.94
CA SER A 93 31.87 -1.33 -15.80
C SER A 93 31.12 -2.26 -14.86
N PHE A 94 30.71 -1.75 -13.69
CA PHE A 94 29.91 -2.51 -12.72
C PHE A 94 28.42 -2.16 -12.77
N SER A 95 27.99 -1.31 -13.71
CA SER A 95 26.62 -0.78 -13.76
C SER A 95 26.19 -0.22 -12.40
N SER A 96 27.10 0.48 -11.73
CA SER A 96 26.93 0.99 -10.38
C SER A 96 26.67 2.49 -10.43
N CYS A 97 25.72 2.99 -9.64
CA CYS A 97 25.50 4.41 -9.46
C CYS A 97 25.50 4.76 -7.97
N ILE A 98 26.21 5.83 -7.62
CA ILE A 98 26.30 6.39 -6.28
C ILE A 98 25.65 7.77 -6.30
N PHE A 99 24.72 7.98 -5.39
CA PHE A 99 24.05 9.26 -5.15
C PHE A 99 24.52 9.83 -3.82
N LEU A 100 25.07 11.04 -3.85
CA LEU A 100 25.51 11.79 -2.68
C LEU A 100 24.62 13.01 -2.50
N PHE A 101 24.03 13.16 -1.32
CA PHE A 101 23.11 14.26 -1.01
C PHE A 101 23.05 14.57 0.49
N GLY A 102 22.37 15.66 0.85
CA GLY A 102 22.27 16.15 2.22
C GLY A 102 23.11 17.42 2.47
N PRO A 103 23.00 18.02 3.66
CA PRO A 103 23.49 19.37 3.94
C PRO A 103 25.03 19.48 3.84
N GLY A 104 25.77 18.39 4.12
CA GLY A 104 27.22 18.38 3.95
C GLY A 104 27.68 18.55 2.50
N ILE A 105 26.94 18.00 1.54
CA ILE A 105 27.21 18.20 0.10
C ILE A 105 26.93 19.66 -0.28
N GLU A 106 25.84 20.23 0.23
CA GLU A 106 25.47 21.62 -0.05
C GLU A 106 26.48 22.63 0.50
N MET A 107 27.00 22.40 1.70
CA MET A 107 28.05 23.26 2.28
C MET A 107 29.36 23.21 1.49
N GLN A 108 29.61 22.13 0.76
CA GLN A 108 30.83 21.92 0.00
C GLN A 108 30.66 22.16 -1.51
N GLU A 109 29.55 22.76 -1.94
CA GLU A 109 29.21 22.96 -3.36
C GLU A 109 30.34 23.57 -4.20
N SER A 110 31.10 24.52 -3.62
CA SER A 110 32.27 25.15 -4.27
C SER A 110 33.46 24.20 -4.49
N LYS A 111 33.61 23.15 -3.67
CA LYS A 111 34.70 22.16 -3.74
C LYS A 111 34.32 20.91 -4.54
N ILE A 112 33.02 20.67 -4.77
CA ILE A 112 32.54 19.50 -5.52
C ILE A 112 33.24 19.35 -6.88
N PRO A 113 33.41 20.40 -7.72
CA PRO A 113 34.05 20.24 -9.02
C PRO A 113 35.50 19.72 -8.93
N GLU A 114 36.24 20.15 -7.91
CA GLU A 114 37.62 19.71 -7.68
C GLU A 114 37.67 18.26 -7.18
N LEU A 115 36.82 17.91 -6.22
CA LEU A 115 36.69 16.54 -5.69
C LEU A 115 36.24 15.55 -6.76
N VAL A 116 35.29 15.95 -7.60
CA VAL A 116 34.83 15.15 -8.74
C VAL A 116 35.96 14.96 -9.74
N LYS A 117 36.72 16.01 -10.06
CA LYS A 117 37.87 15.90 -10.96
C LYS A 117 38.95 14.96 -10.42
N GLU A 118 39.21 15.01 -9.11
CA GLU A 118 40.11 14.08 -8.44
C GLU A 118 39.61 12.63 -8.54
N ALA A 119 38.33 12.38 -8.22
CA ALA A 119 37.72 11.07 -8.32
C ALA A 119 37.76 10.50 -9.76
N LEU A 120 37.40 11.31 -10.76
CA LEU A 120 37.46 10.94 -12.18
C LEU A 120 38.90 10.72 -12.69
N SER A 121 39.90 11.32 -12.04
CA SER A 121 41.31 11.10 -12.38
C SER A 121 41.83 9.77 -11.82
N ALA A 122 41.29 9.33 -10.68
CA ALA A 122 41.60 8.06 -10.06
C ALA A 122 40.87 6.90 -10.73
N ASP A 123 39.64 7.13 -11.18
CA ASP A 123 38.80 6.16 -11.88
C ASP A 123 38.23 6.77 -13.17
N LYS A 124 38.75 6.32 -14.32
CA LYS A 124 38.36 6.83 -15.65
C LYS A 124 37.01 6.30 -16.13
N GLU A 125 36.47 5.28 -15.46
CA GLU A 125 35.20 4.64 -15.83
C GLU A 125 34.01 5.31 -15.13
N LEU A 126 34.29 6.09 -14.09
CA LEU A 126 33.33 6.90 -13.37
C LEU A 126 32.91 8.13 -14.21
N ILE A 127 31.61 8.44 -14.20
CA ILE A 127 31.00 9.52 -14.98
C ILE A 127 30.01 10.27 -14.10
N VAL A 128 30.03 11.60 -14.15
CA VAL A 128 28.99 12.43 -13.54
C VAL A 128 27.72 12.31 -14.36
N TRP A 129 26.64 11.86 -13.74
CA TRP A 129 25.39 11.59 -14.43
C TRP A 129 24.27 12.57 -14.03
N GLN A 130 23.44 12.93 -15.00
CA GLN A 130 22.19 13.65 -14.80
C GLN A 130 21.10 13.09 -15.73
N PRO A 131 19.83 13.12 -15.33
CA PRO A 131 18.75 12.63 -16.16
C PRO A 131 18.57 13.50 -17.41
N ASN A 132 18.31 12.86 -18.56
CA ASN A 132 17.80 13.54 -19.75
C ASN A 132 16.33 13.97 -19.57
N GLU A 133 15.76 14.69 -20.54
CA GLU A 133 14.39 15.21 -20.47
C GLU A 133 13.34 14.12 -20.19
N THR A 134 13.43 12.97 -20.85
CA THR A 134 12.53 11.83 -20.63
C THR A 134 12.70 11.23 -19.23
N GLN A 135 13.94 11.05 -18.79
CA GLN A 135 14.29 10.51 -17.49
C GLN A 135 13.85 11.43 -16.34
N ALA A 136 13.88 12.74 -16.55
CA ALA A 136 13.41 13.73 -15.59
C ALA A 136 11.88 13.65 -15.35
N GLN A 137 11.11 13.09 -16.29
CA GLN A 137 9.67 12.88 -16.14
C GLN A 137 9.32 11.53 -15.51
N ILE A 138 10.30 10.65 -15.24
CA ILE A 138 10.04 9.36 -14.62
C ILE A 138 9.49 9.57 -13.20
N ARG A 139 8.34 8.92 -12.93
CA ARG A 139 7.66 8.95 -11.64
C ARG A 139 8.61 8.57 -10.50
N LYS A 140 8.61 9.40 -9.45
CA LYS A 140 9.31 9.17 -8.18
C LYS A 140 8.66 8.04 -7.35
N ALA A 141 9.44 7.43 -6.45
CA ALA A 141 8.94 6.46 -5.49
C ALA A 141 8.45 7.17 -4.22
N THR A 142 7.25 6.83 -3.76
CA THR A 142 6.66 7.33 -2.51
C THR A 142 6.08 6.16 -1.73
N ASP A 143 5.78 6.33 -0.45
CA ASP A 143 5.12 5.25 0.33
C ASP A 143 3.77 4.85 -0.28
N ASP A 144 3.07 5.77 -0.94
CA ASP A 144 1.85 5.47 -1.71
C ASP A 144 2.12 4.71 -3.02
N TRP A 145 3.31 4.87 -3.61
CA TRP A 145 3.71 4.18 -4.83
C TRP A 145 5.18 3.73 -4.74
N PRO A 146 5.47 2.61 -4.05
CA PRO A 146 6.84 2.22 -3.71
C PRO A 146 7.50 1.34 -4.79
N PHE A 147 6.90 1.18 -5.97
CA PHE A 147 7.29 0.17 -6.96
C PHE A 147 8.58 0.54 -7.73
N LEU A 148 9.74 0.38 -7.09
CA LEU A 148 11.03 0.85 -7.59
C LEU A 148 11.39 0.29 -8.97
N TYR A 149 11.12 -1.00 -9.23
CA TYR A 149 11.51 -1.66 -10.49
C TYR A 149 10.45 -1.59 -11.58
N LEU A 150 9.24 -1.17 -11.23
CA LEU A 150 8.11 -1.29 -12.13
C LEU A 150 8.12 -0.16 -13.15
N GLN A 151 8.15 -0.52 -14.42
CA GLN A 151 8.26 0.39 -15.54
C GLN A 151 7.10 0.11 -16.49
N PHE A 152 6.12 1.01 -16.50
CA PHE A 152 5.10 1.01 -17.53
C PHE A 152 5.21 2.30 -18.31
N ASP A 153 5.24 2.19 -19.62
CA ASP A 153 4.72 3.23 -20.47
C ASP A 153 3.18 3.24 -20.38
N THR A 154 2.53 4.27 -20.91
CA THR A 154 1.06 4.37 -20.89
C THR A 154 0.40 3.12 -21.50
N THR A 155 1.01 2.53 -22.53
CA THR A 155 0.53 1.32 -23.20
C THR A 155 0.57 0.11 -22.29
N GLY A 156 1.71 -0.16 -21.64
CA GLY A 156 1.90 -1.28 -20.72
C GLY A 156 0.93 -1.20 -19.54
N LEU A 157 0.66 0.00 -19.03
CA LEU A 157 -0.30 0.22 -17.96
C LEU A 157 -1.74 -0.13 -18.39
N ILE A 158 -2.14 0.27 -19.60
CA ILE A 158 -3.46 -0.08 -20.15
C ILE A 158 -3.57 -1.60 -20.34
N ILE A 159 -2.56 -2.24 -20.92
CA ILE A 159 -2.55 -3.70 -21.13
C ILE A 159 -2.66 -4.44 -19.80
N TYR A 160 -1.83 -4.06 -18.82
CA TYR A 160 -1.85 -4.65 -17.48
C TYR A 160 -3.21 -4.50 -16.81
N SER A 161 -3.76 -3.29 -16.78
CA SER A 161 -5.06 -3.01 -16.15
C SER A 161 -6.20 -3.76 -16.85
N THR A 162 -6.18 -3.79 -18.17
CA THR A 162 -7.19 -4.47 -18.99
C THR A 162 -7.14 -5.98 -18.76
N PHE A 163 -5.94 -6.57 -18.79
CA PHE A 163 -5.75 -7.99 -18.50
C PHE A 163 -6.25 -8.34 -17.10
N LEU A 164 -5.88 -7.54 -16.09
CA LEU A 164 -6.31 -7.75 -14.71
C LEU A 164 -7.84 -7.72 -14.57
N ILE A 165 -8.47 -6.69 -15.14
CA ILE A 165 -9.93 -6.55 -15.13
C ILE A 165 -10.59 -7.74 -15.83
N PHE A 166 -10.06 -8.21 -16.97
CA PHE A 166 -10.60 -9.39 -17.65
C PHE A 166 -10.41 -10.66 -16.83
N THR A 167 -9.25 -10.87 -16.20
CA THR A 167 -9.03 -12.01 -15.30
C THR A 167 -10.02 -12.02 -14.14
N ILE A 168 -10.42 -10.84 -13.65
CA ILE A 168 -11.41 -10.70 -12.58
C ILE A 168 -12.85 -10.89 -13.09
N LEU A 169 -13.21 -10.27 -14.22
CA LEU A 169 -14.59 -10.24 -14.70
C LEU A 169 -15.02 -11.49 -15.48
N ILE A 170 -14.10 -12.16 -16.19
CA ILE A 170 -14.44 -13.33 -17.03
C ILE A 170 -14.97 -14.49 -16.19
N PRO A 171 -14.34 -14.91 -15.07
CA PRO A 171 -14.78 -16.09 -14.34
C PRO A 171 -16.12 -15.89 -13.60
N VAL A 172 -16.44 -14.65 -13.22
CA VAL A 172 -17.67 -14.27 -12.50
C VAL A 172 -18.89 -14.93 -13.16
N PRO A 173 -19.33 -14.59 -14.39
CA PRO A 173 -20.54 -15.17 -14.97
C PRO A 173 -20.53 -16.70 -15.08
N PHE A 174 -19.37 -17.37 -15.18
CA PHE A 174 -19.29 -18.84 -15.22
C PHE A 174 -19.50 -19.46 -13.83
N ILE A 175 -18.89 -18.88 -12.79
CA ILE A 175 -19.10 -19.26 -11.39
C ILE A 175 -20.58 -19.07 -11.01
N PHE A 176 -21.20 -18.00 -11.49
CA PHE A 176 -22.56 -17.61 -11.11
C PHE A 176 -23.69 -18.26 -11.96
N LYS A 177 -23.39 -18.86 -13.13
CA LYS A 177 -24.37 -19.51 -14.03
C LYS A 177 -24.67 -20.98 -13.72
N LEU A 178 -23.90 -21.64 -12.86
CA LEU A 178 -23.91 -23.10 -12.74
C LEU A 178 -25.12 -23.70 -12.00
N ASP A 179 -25.96 -22.92 -11.30
CA ASP A 179 -27.20 -23.46 -10.72
C ASP A 179 -28.30 -22.41 -10.47
N LYS A 180 -29.57 -22.78 -10.65
CA LYS A 180 -30.75 -21.90 -10.42
C LYS A 180 -31.03 -21.58 -8.93
N THR A 181 -30.27 -22.20 -8.02
CA THR A 181 -30.16 -21.89 -6.58
C THR A 181 -29.00 -20.91 -6.28
N SER A 182 -28.50 -20.28 -7.35
CA SER A 182 -27.32 -19.44 -7.53
C SER A 182 -26.87 -18.50 -6.39
N VAL A 183 -25.55 -18.31 -6.36
CA VAL A 183 -24.80 -17.19 -5.76
C VAL A 183 -25.25 -15.80 -6.29
N LEU A 184 -26.10 -15.73 -7.32
CA LEU A 184 -26.86 -14.53 -7.72
C LEU A 184 -27.98 -14.16 -6.74
N ALA A 185 -28.24 -14.98 -5.72
CA ALA A 185 -29.07 -14.56 -4.60
C ALA A 185 -28.53 -13.22 -4.07
N PRO A 186 -29.39 -12.21 -3.87
CA PRO A 186 -29.02 -10.90 -3.35
C PRO A 186 -28.01 -10.94 -2.21
N GLN A 187 -28.16 -11.91 -1.30
CA GLN A 187 -27.32 -12.08 -0.12
C GLN A 187 -25.94 -12.67 -0.46
N SER A 188 -25.84 -13.58 -1.41
CA SER A 188 -24.58 -14.23 -1.79
C SER A 188 -23.67 -13.31 -2.60
N PHE A 189 -24.24 -12.42 -3.41
CA PHE A 189 -23.50 -11.30 -4.03
C PHE A 189 -22.93 -10.35 -2.97
N ALA A 190 -23.70 -10.05 -1.93
CA ALA A 190 -23.20 -9.24 -0.81
C ALA A 190 -22.03 -9.94 -0.10
N MET A 191 -22.10 -11.25 0.13
CA MET A 191 -20.98 -12.01 0.73
C MET A 191 -19.73 -12.02 -0.14
N PHE A 192 -19.87 -12.16 -1.46
CA PHE A 192 -18.77 -12.11 -2.41
C PHE A 192 -18.05 -10.75 -2.37
N THR A 193 -18.80 -9.66 -2.54
CA THR A 193 -18.24 -8.29 -2.49
C THR A 193 -17.66 -7.91 -1.13
N LEU A 194 -18.26 -8.40 -0.02
CA LEU A 194 -17.69 -8.24 1.32
C LEU A 194 -16.37 -9.00 1.49
N GLY A 195 -16.21 -10.16 0.85
CA GLY A 195 -14.96 -10.92 0.84
C GLY A 195 -13.85 -10.18 0.10
N GLU A 196 -14.16 -9.61 -1.07
CA GLU A 196 -13.21 -8.78 -1.82
C GLU A 196 -12.75 -7.57 -0.98
N ALA A 197 -13.70 -6.84 -0.38
CA ALA A 197 -13.41 -5.67 0.43
C ALA A 197 -12.59 -6.01 1.69
N PHE A 198 -12.91 -7.12 2.36
CA PHE A 198 -12.19 -7.57 3.54
C PHE A 198 -10.72 -7.90 3.22
N MET A 199 -10.47 -8.63 2.12
CA MET A 199 -9.12 -8.97 1.69
C MET A 199 -8.27 -7.73 1.41
N LEU A 200 -8.81 -6.75 0.67
CA LEU A 200 -8.09 -5.49 0.40
C LEU A 200 -7.76 -4.73 1.68
N MET A 201 -8.71 -4.69 2.62
CA MET A 201 -8.51 -4.05 3.91
C MET A 201 -7.42 -4.75 4.73
N GLU A 202 -7.38 -6.08 4.71
CA GLU A 202 -6.37 -6.89 5.39
C GLU A 202 -4.97 -6.58 4.86
N THR A 203 -4.74 -6.67 3.55
CA THR A 203 -3.42 -6.40 2.99
C THR A 203 -2.97 -4.96 3.26
N LYS A 204 -3.88 -3.99 3.15
CA LYS A 204 -3.57 -2.59 3.44
C LYS A 204 -3.18 -2.38 4.89
N CYS A 205 -3.92 -2.96 5.84
CA CYS A 205 -3.57 -2.84 7.26
C CYS A 205 -2.22 -3.48 7.58
N CYS A 206 -1.98 -4.69 7.06
CA CYS A 206 -0.68 -5.36 7.22
C CYS A 206 0.47 -4.48 6.70
N THR A 207 0.25 -3.82 5.56
CA THR A 207 1.21 -2.91 4.93
C THR A 207 1.50 -1.70 5.82
N GLU A 208 0.47 -0.94 6.19
CA GLU A 208 0.63 0.30 6.95
C GLU A 208 1.19 0.06 8.36
N LEU A 209 0.73 -1.00 9.03
CA LEU A 209 1.22 -1.34 10.36
C LEU A 209 2.66 -1.85 10.32
N SER A 210 3.07 -2.52 9.25
CA SER A 210 4.47 -2.92 9.04
C SER A 210 5.38 -1.72 8.79
N LEU A 211 4.90 -0.67 8.11
CA LEU A 211 5.64 0.59 7.98
C LEU A 211 5.74 1.33 9.33
N LEU A 212 4.65 1.34 10.10
CA LEU A 212 4.55 2.07 11.34
C LEU A 212 5.36 1.46 12.50
N PHE A 213 5.32 0.14 12.64
CA PHE A 213 5.96 -0.60 13.74
C PHE A 213 7.22 -1.37 13.30
N GLY A 214 7.51 -1.40 12.01
CA GLY A 214 8.55 -2.23 11.41
C GLY A 214 8.04 -3.61 11.00
N ASN A 215 8.60 -4.15 9.92
CA ASN A 215 8.23 -5.48 9.43
C ASN A 215 8.94 -6.58 10.23
N THR A 216 8.34 -6.99 11.35
CA THR A 216 8.81 -8.13 12.15
C THR A 216 7.73 -9.19 12.25
N TRP A 217 8.12 -10.46 12.42
CA TRP A 217 7.16 -11.57 12.61
C TRP A 217 6.23 -11.34 13.82
N ILE A 218 6.69 -10.61 14.84
CA ILE A 218 5.87 -10.22 16.00
C ILE A 218 4.79 -9.24 15.58
N VAL A 219 5.16 -8.18 14.83
CA VAL A 219 4.20 -7.20 14.32
C VAL A 219 3.16 -7.89 13.45
N SER A 220 3.58 -8.72 12.49
CA SER A 220 2.64 -9.48 11.63
C SER A 220 1.70 -10.37 12.46
N SER A 221 2.20 -11.04 13.50
CA SER A 221 1.37 -11.87 14.39
C SER A 221 0.34 -11.06 15.15
N VAL A 222 0.71 -9.88 15.65
CA VAL A 222 -0.20 -8.96 16.35
C VAL A 222 -1.28 -8.43 15.42
N VAL A 223 -0.94 -8.11 14.16
CA VAL A 223 -1.94 -7.68 13.17
C VAL A 223 -2.98 -8.77 12.94
N ILE A 224 -2.54 -10.00 12.64
CA ILE A 224 -3.45 -11.13 12.41
C ILE A 224 -4.33 -11.39 13.64
N PHE A 225 -3.74 -11.39 14.85
CA PHE A 225 -4.49 -11.57 16.09
C PHE A 225 -5.54 -10.47 16.30
N SER A 226 -5.19 -9.21 15.99
CA SER A 226 -6.11 -8.07 16.08
C SER A 226 -7.28 -8.22 15.12
N PHE A 227 -7.02 -8.67 13.89
CA PHE A 227 -8.05 -8.93 12.88
C PHE A 227 -9.03 -10.01 13.31
N LEU A 228 -8.52 -11.15 13.78
CA LEU A 228 -9.35 -12.24 14.30
C LEU A 228 -10.18 -11.77 15.50
N THR A 229 -9.59 -10.97 16.39
CA THR A 229 -10.28 -10.41 17.55
C THR A 229 -11.39 -9.45 17.13
N LEU A 230 -11.13 -8.54 16.20
CA LEU A 230 -12.13 -7.58 15.70
C LEU A 230 -13.26 -8.29 14.96
N GLY A 231 -12.96 -9.30 14.15
CA GLY A 231 -13.96 -10.15 13.51
C GLY A 231 -14.81 -10.91 14.54
N PHE A 232 -14.19 -11.46 15.58
CA PHE A 232 -14.90 -12.11 16.69
C PHE A 232 -15.80 -11.13 17.45
N LEU A 233 -15.30 -9.93 17.79
CA LEU A 233 -16.07 -8.89 18.46
C LEU A 233 -17.25 -8.42 17.60
N ALA A 234 -17.06 -8.29 16.29
CA ALA A 234 -18.12 -7.95 15.35
C ALA A 234 -19.22 -9.03 15.32
N ASN A 235 -18.84 -10.31 15.26
CA ASN A 235 -19.77 -11.44 15.38
C ASN A 235 -20.55 -11.40 16.70
N LEU A 236 -19.86 -11.23 17.84
CA LEU A 236 -20.49 -11.12 19.15
C LEU A 236 -21.46 -9.93 19.24
N PHE A 237 -21.08 -8.80 18.65
CA PHE A 237 -21.91 -7.60 18.61
C PHE A 237 -23.22 -7.87 17.85
N VAL A 238 -23.16 -8.51 16.68
CA VAL A 238 -24.34 -8.86 15.89
C VAL A 238 -25.22 -9.90 16.59
N LEU A 239 -24.62 -10.89 17.27
CA LEU A 239 -25.38 -11.90 18.03
C LEU A 239 -26.21 -11.31 19.17
N LYS A 240 -25.74 -10.23 19.80
CA LYS A 240 -26.46 -9.56 20.89
C LYS A 240 -27.59 -8.64 20.41
N LEU A 241 -27.68 -8.36 19.12
CA LEU A 241 -28.68 -7.46 18.56
C LEU A 241 -29.93 -8.23 18.07
N SER A 242 -31.10 -7.70 18.38
CA SER A 242 -32.34 -8.14 17.75
C SER A 242 -32.39 -7.69 16.28
N ASP A 243 -33.17 -8.40 15.45
CA ASP A 243 -33.21 -8.16 14.01
C ASP A 243 -33.65 -6.73 13.64
N ASP A 244 -34.54 -6.13 14.43
CA ASP A 244 -34.98 -4.75 14.20
C ASP A 244 -33.91 -3.71 14.55
N LYS A 245 -33.08 -3.98 15.56
CA LYS A 245 -31.91 -3.15 15.85
C LYS A 245 -30.87 -3.29 14.74
N LEU A 246 -30.66 -4.51 14.24
CA LEU A 246 -29.69 -4.79 13.18
C LEU A 246 -30.00 -4.01 11.89
N LYS A 247 -31.28 -3.92 11.51
CA LYS A 247 -31.74 -3.10 10.37
C LYS A 247 -31.36 -1.62 10.50
N LYS A 248 -31.31 -1.08 11.72
CA LYS A 248 -30.90 0.31 12.00
C LYS A 248 -29.39 0.47 12.09
N VAL A 249 -28.68 -0.55 12.54
CA VAL A 249 -27.22 -0.55 12.70
C VAL A 249 -26.50 -0.68 11.35
N LYS A 250 -26.99 -1.52 10.42
CA LYS A 250 -26.42 -1.68 9.06
C LYS A 250 -26.08 -0.36 8.35
N PRO A 251 -27.02 0.60 8.17
CA PRO A 251 -26.72 1.87 7.50
C PRO A 251 -25.73 2.74 8.28
N ILE A 252 -25.73 2.69 9.61
CA ILE A 252 -24.75 3.40 10.44
C ILE A 252 -23.36 2.82 10.23
N CYS A 253 -23.22 1.48 10.15
CA CYS A 253 -21.94 0.84 9.83
C CYS A 253 -21.42 1.25 8.45
N TYR A 254 -22.27 1.31 7.42
CA TYR A 254 -21.86 1.82 6.10
C TYR A 254 -21.41 3.29 6.15
N LEU A 255 -22.14 4.14 6.88
CA LEU A 255 -21.78 5.54 7.04
C LEU A 255 -20.42 5.70 7.75
N LEU A 256 -20.23 5.02 8.88
CA LEU A 256 -18.97 5.07 9.64
C LEU A 256 -17.81 4.50 8.81
N LEU A 257 -18.02 3.39 8.13
CA LEU A 257 -17.01 2.80 7.24
C LEU A 257 -16.65 3.76 6.10
N THR A 258 -17.63 4.46 5.52
CA THR A 258 -17.40 5.49 4.50
C THR A 258 -16.57 6.64 5.06
N ILE A 259 -16.93 7.15 6.24
CA ILE A 259 -16.19 8.23 6.90
C ILE A 259 -14.74 7.80 7.16
N VAL A 260 -14.52 6.60 7.71
CA VAL A 260 -13.18 6.13 8.04
C VAL A 260 -12.32 5.90 6.79
N LEU A 261 -12.86 5.26 5.75
CA LEU A 261 -12.09 5.00 4.51
C LEU A 261 -11.82 6.28 3.70
N LEU A 262 -12.76 7.24 3.67
CA LEU A 262 -12.50 8.55 3.05
C LEU A 262 -11.50 9.35 3.88
N SER A 263 -11.61 9.31 5.20
CA SER A 263 -10.65 9.96 6.10
C SER A 263 -9.26 9.41 5.86
N ASP A 264 -9.11 8.09 5.78
CA ASP A 264 -7.86 7.42 5.47
C ASP A 264 -7.27 7.83 4.10
N PHE A 265 -8.10 7.95 3.06
CA PHE A 265 -7.64 8.40 1.74
C PHE A 265 -7.16 9.87 1.74
N PHE A 266 -7.93 10.77 2.35
CA PHE A 266 -7.66 12.21 2.30
C PHE A 266 -6.69 12.70 3.38
N LEU A 267 -6.68 12.08 4.56
CA LEU A 267 -5.87 12.51 5.69
C LEU A 267 -4.56 11.74 5.73
N THR A 268 -3.47 12.44 5.41
CA THR A 268 -2.13 11.93 5.72
C THR A 268 -1.80 12.26 7.16
N LEU A 269 -1.80 11.26 8.05
CA LEU A 269 -1.50 11.42 9.48
C LEU A 269 -0.11 12.04 9.76
N ALA A 270 0.81 12.02 8.78
CA ALA A 270 2.10 12.70 8.86
C ALA A 270 2.02 14.23 9.08
N ASN A 271 0.87 14.86 8.76
CA ASN A 271 0.67 16.29 8.98
C ASN A 271 0.13 16.63 10.38
N LEU A 272 -0.25 15.62 11.16
CA LEU A 272 -0.73 15.81 12.53
C LEU A 272 0.49 15.84 13.45
N ASN A 273 0.71 16.97 14.12
CA ASN A 273 1.83 17.22 15.04
C ASN A 273 1.61 16.48 16.38
N LEU A 274 1.36 15.17 16.33
CA LEU A 274 1.08 14.31 17.47
C LEU A 274 2.37 13.68 18.00
N PRO A 275 2.51 13.48 19.33
CA PRO A 275 3.59 12.68 19.89
C PRO A 275 3.62 11.27 19.26
N SER A 276 4.82 10.77 18.95
CA SER A 276 5.04 9.55 18.15
C SER A 276 4.25 8.34 18.66
N GLY A 277 4.18 8.14 19.99
CA GLY A 277 3.43 7.04 20.60
C GLY A 277 1.91 7.15 20.41
N SER A 278 1.32 8.33 20.65
CA SER A 278 -0.12 8.55 20.47
C SER A 278 -0.54 8.52 19.01
N ALA A 279 0.30 9.06 18.11
CA ALA A 279 0.08 9.01 16.68
C ALA A 279 0.01 7.55 16.20
N LYS A 280 0.95 6.71 16.64
CA LYS A 280 0.99 5.28 16.29
C LYS A 280 -0.28 4.55 16.70
N ILE A 281 -0.74 4.76 17.93
CA ILE A 281 -1.98 4.13 18.43
C ILE A 281 -3.18 4.61 17.63
N LEU A 282 -3.31 5.92 17.41
CA LEU A 282 -4.43 6.49 16.67
C LEU A 282 -4.47 5.97 15.22
N THR A 283 -3.33 5.97 14.53
CA THR A 283 -3.19 5.39 13.19
C THR A 283 -3.60 3.92 13.18
N THR A 284 -3.13 3.14 14.15
CA THR A 284 -3.49 1.71 14.26
C THR A 284 -4.99 1.50 14.41
N VAL A 285 -5.62 2.27 15.30
CA VAL A 285 -7.06 2.18 15.51
C VAL A 285 -7.81 2.58 14.25
N LEU A 286 -7.46 3.70 13.61
CA LEU A 286 -8.13 4.17 12.39
C LEU A 286 -7.96 3.18 11.23
N THR A 287 -6.77 2.63 11.05
CA THR A 287 -6.47 1.62 10.02
C THR A 287 -7.23 0.32 10.30
N CYS A 288 -7.34 -0.15 11.55
CA CYS A 288 -8.04 -1.42 11.84
C CYS A 288 -9.57 -1.29 12.01
N LEU A 289 -10.10 -0.09 12.25
CA LEU A 289 -11.53 0.11 12.54
C LEU A 289 -12.48 -0.36 11.40
N PRO A 290 -12.16 -0.20 10.10
CA PRO A 290 -12.98 -0.74 9.02
C PRO A 290 -13.13 -2.26 9.07
N VAL A 291 -12.17 -2.99 9.64
CA VAL A 291 -12.25 -4.45 9.83
C VAL A 291 -13.42 -4.80 10.74
N PHE A 292 -13.60 -4.05 11.84
CA PHE A 292 -14.73 -4.25 12.73
C PHE A 292 -16.07 -3.95 12.04
N PHE A 293 -16.19 -2.82 11.35
CA PHE A 293 -17.43 -2.47 10.65
C PHE A 293 -17.75 -3.43 9.50
N GLY A 294 -16.74 -3.82 8.72
CA GLY A 294 -16.84 -4.84 7.69
C GLY A 294 -17.26 -6.19 8.26
N GLY A 295 -16.70 -6.58 9.41
CA GLY A 295 -17.11 -7.75 10.17
C GLY A 295 -18.58 -7.68 10.58
N VAL A 296 -19.04 -6.54 11.11
CA VAL A 296 -20.45 -6.36 11.50
C VAL A 296 -21.37 -6.52 10.29
N LEU A 297 -21.00 -5.94 9.14
CA LEU A 297 -21.76 -6.12 7.89
C LEU A 297 -21.79 -7.60 7.48
N PHE A 298 -20.64 -8.27 7.43
CA PHE A 298 -20.53 -9.70 7.13
C PHE A 298 -21.44 -10.54 8.02
N SER A 299 -21.34 -10.43 9.35
CA SER A 299 -22.17 -11.22 10.27
C SER A 299 -23.65 -10.93 10.07
N SER A 300 -23.99 -9.69 9.76
CA SER A 300 -25.38 -9.27 9.55
C SER A 300 -25.99 -9.79 8.25
N TYR A 301 -25.19 -9.93 7.18
CA TYR A 301 -25.63 -10.58 5.94
C TYR A 301 -25.65 -12.09 6.09
N PHE A 302 -24.65 -12.66 6.77
CA PHE A 302 -24.56 -14.10 7.02
C PHE A 302 -25.75 -14.62 7.82
N LYS A 303 -26.23 -13.86 8.83
CA LYS A 303 -27.44 -14.20 9.61
C LYS A 303 -28.70 -14.32 8.74
N GLU A 304 -28.77 -13.62 7.61
CA GLU A 304 -29.94 -13.61 6.70
C GLU A 304 -29.85 -14.66 5.59
N ILE A 305 -28.71 -15.37 5.47
CA ILE A 305 -28.49 -16.37 4.43
C ILE A 305 -29.15 -17.69 4.81
N LYS A 306 -29.87 -18.28 3.85
CA LYS A 306 -30.54 -19.59 4.02
C LYS A 306 -29.58 -20.77 3.97
N ASP A 307 -28.58 -20.70 3.09
CA ASP A 307 -27.54 -21.73 2.93
C ASP A 307 -26.18 -21.16 3.32
N ALA A 308 -25.75 -21.49 4.54
CA ALA A 308 -24.51 -21.02 5.13
C ALA A 308 -23.28 -21.45 4.30
N ASN A 309 -23.30 -22.65 3.70
CA ASN A 309 -22.18 -23.15 2.89
C ASN A 309 -22.00 -22.31 1.63
N LEU A 310 -23.11 -22.00 0.96
CA LEU A 310 -23.09 -21.15 -0.23
C LEU A 310 -22.64 -19.72 0.10
N GLY A 311 -23.08 -19.16 1.23
CA GLY A 311 -22.65 -17.84 1.68
C GLY A 311 -21.15 -17.76 1.98
N LEU A 312 -20.59 -18.76 2.65
CA LEU A 312 -19.15 -18.84 2.93
C LEU A 312 -18.33 -19.10 1.65
N ALA A 313 -18.80 -19.97 0.76
CA ALA A 313 -18.14 -20.22 -0.52
C ALA A 313 -18.07 -18.95 -1.37
N ALA A 314 -19.16 -18.17 -1.42
CA ALA A 314 -19.17 -16.88 -2.10
C ALA A 314 -18.16 -15.90 -1.50
N ASN A 315 -18.06 -15.84 -0.17
CA ASN A 315 -17.13 -14.97 0.52
C ASN A 315 -15.66 -15.35 0.26
N LEU A 316 -15.32 -16.64 0.33
CA LEU A 316 -13.97 -17.14 0.04
C LEU A 316 -13.56 -16.90 -1.42
N LEU A 317 -14.49 -17.05 -2.36
CA LEU A 317 -14.27 -16.63 -3.75
C LEU A 317 -13.98 -15.13 -3.80
N GLY A 318 -14.79 -14.32 -3.14
CA GLY A 318 -14.56 -12.87 -3.02
C GLY A 318 -13.17 -12.53 -2.51
N VAL A 319 -12.70 -13.18 -1.43
CA VAL A 319 -11.33 -13.00 -0.91
C VAL A 319 -10.28 -13.28 -1.99
N THR A 320 -10.47 -14.34 -2.78
CA THR A 320 -9.54 -14.69 -3.87
C THR A 320 -9.49 -13.61 -4.95
N PHE A 321 -10.65 -13.06 -5.36
CA PHE A 321 -10.71 -11.96 -6.31
C PHE A 321 -10.20 -10.64 -5.71
N GLY A 322 -10.40 -10.42 -4.41
CA GLY A 322 -9.83 -9.30 -3.65
C GLY A 322 -8.31 -9.27 -3.73
N GLY A 323 -7.65 -10.42 -3.55
CA GLY A 323 -6.19 -10.53 -3.71
C GLY A 323 -5.71 -10.21 -5.13
N LEU A 324 -6.52 -10.54 -6.15
CA LEU A 324 -6.23 -10.12 -7.53
C LEU A 324 -6.44 -8.60 -7.70
N LEU A 325 -7.52 -8.04 -7.16
CA LEU A 325 -7.84 -6.62 -7.21
C LEU A 325 -6.78 -5.73 -6.53
N GLU A 326 -6.08 -6.26 -5.53
CA GLU A 326 -5.00 -5.57 -4.83
C GLU A 326 -3.94 -5.03 -5.80
N ASN A 327 -3.68 -5.75 -6.89
CA ASN A 327 -2.75 -5.37 -7.95
C ASN A 327 -3.06 -4.02 -8.61
N LEU A 328 -4.30 -3.52 -8.51
CA LEU A 328 -4.65 -2.19 -9.01
C LEU A 328 -3.91 -1.05 -8.29
N CYS A 329 -3.34 -1.30 -7.10
CA CYS A 329 -2.48 -0.33 -6.43
C CYS A 329 -1.23 0.05 -7.24
N VAL A 330 -0.78 -0.83 -8.13
CA VAL A 330 0.34 -0.55 -9.05
C VAL A 330 0.00 0.62 -9.98
N VAL A 331 -1.27 0.80 -10.31
CA VAL A 331 -1.76 1.87 -11.18
C VAL A 331 -2.10 3.11 -10.35
N GLY A 332 -2.97 2.94 -9.34
CA GLY A 332 -3.57 4.04 -8.59
C GLY A 332 -2.81 4.49 -7.35
N GLY A 333 -1.79 3.74 -6.91
CA GLY A 333 -1.18 3.88 -5.58
C GLY A 333 -1.90 3.05 -4.52
N ILE A 334 -1.25 2.80 -3.40
CA ILE A 334 -1.76 1.98 -2.29
C ILE A 334 -2.97 2.64 -1.63
N LYS A 335 -3.00 3.97 -1.51
CA LYS A 335 -4.17 4.70 -0.96
C LYS A 335 -5.42 4.49 -1.81
N SER A 336 -5.29 4.28 -3.12
CA SER A 336 -6.43 4.02 -3.99
C SER A 336 -7.20 2.75 -3.61
N LEU A 337 -6.55 1.80 -2.92
CA LEU A 337 -7.21 0.60 -2.40
C LEU A 337 -8.29 0.92 -1.37
N SER A 338 -8.18 2.02 -0.62
CA SER A 338 -9.24 2.46 0.31
C SER A 338 -10.51 2.86 -0.42
N LEU A 339 -10.38 3.53 -1.57
CA LEU A 339 -11.53 3.89 -2.40
C LEU A 339 -12.14 2.66 -3.07
N LEU A 340 -11.31 1.74 -3.55
CA LEU A 340 -11.78 0.47 -4.11
C LEU A 340 -12.51 -0.37 -3.05
N THR A 341 -11.92 -0.49 -1.86
CA THR A 341 -12.52 -1.17 -0.69
C THR A 341 -13.86 -0.55 -0.32
N LEU A 342 -13.93 0.79 -0.28
CA LEU A 342 -15.19 1.51 -0.03
C LEU A 342 -16.24 1.19 -1.10
N LEU A 343 -15.87 1.24 -2.38
CA LEU A 343 -16.77 0.90 -3.48
C LEU A 343 -17.32 -0.52 -3.32
N LEU A 344 -16.46 -1.50 -3.00
CA LEU A 344 -16.86 -2.90 -2.80
C LEU A 344 -17.79 -3.08 -1.59
N TYR A 345 -17.50 -2.41 -0.48
CA TYR A 345 -18.42 -2.38 0.66
C TYR A 345 -19.78 -1.78 0.26
N LEU A 346 -19.82 -0.67 -0.45
CA LEU A 346 -21.07 -0.07 -0.91
C LEU A 346 -21.83 -0.95 -1.91
N LEU A 347 -21.12 -1.67 -2.80
CA LEU A 347 -21.72 -2.64 -3.71
C LEU A 347 -22.45 -3.76 -2.96
N SER A 348 -21.97 -4.18 -1.80
CA SER A 348 -22.66 -5.17 -0.95
C SER A 348 -24.04 -4.71 -0.46
N ALA A 349 -24.32 -3.40 -0.47
CA ALA A 349 -25.63 -2.83 -0.10
C ALA A 349 -26.66 -2.85 -1.25
N LEU A 350 -26.21 -2.92 -2.52
CA LEU A 350 -27.09 -2.90 -3.71
C LEU A 350 -28.26 -3.89 -3.64
N PRO A 351 -28.06 -5.14 -3.21
CA PRO A 351 -29.15 -6.11 -3.23
C PRO A 351 -30.27 -5.76 -2.24
N ALA A 352 -29.94 -5.13 -1.11
CA ALA A 352 -30.91 -4.65 -0.13
C ALA A 352 -31.68 -3.40 -0.62
N VAL A 353 -31.02 -2.52 -1.39
CA VAL A 353 -31.61 -1.32 -1.97
C VAL A 353 -32.55 -1.68 -3.14
N ARG A 354 -32.13 -2.61 -4.01
CA ARG A 354 -32.92 -3.05 -5.17
C ARG A 354 -34.24 -3.70 -4.76
N LEU A 355 -34.24 -4.51 -3.69
CA LEU A 355 -35.45 -5.13 -3.14
C LEU A 355 -36.44 -4.12 -2.55
N LYS A 356 -35.97 -2.98 -2.03
CA LYS A 356 -36.83 -1.91 -1.50
C LYS A 356 -37.42 -1.02 -2.60
N LEU A 357 -36.65 -0.72 -3.64
CA LEU A 357 -37.09 0.15 -4.74
C LEU A 357 -37.96 -0.57 -5.77
N PHE A 358 -37.71 -1.86 -6.00
CA PHE A 358 -38.47 -2.70 -6.93
C PHE A 358 -38.90 -4.00 -6.24
N PRO A 359 -39.92 -3.96 -5.36
CA PRO A 359 -40.49 -5.17 -4.80
C PRO A 359 -40.98 -6.05 -5.96
N TYR A 360 -40.57 -7.32 -5.98
CA TYR A 360 -40.94 -8.28 -7.01
C TYR A 360 -42.47 -8.31 -7.11
N ARG A 361 -43.05 -7.75 -8.18
CA ARG A 361 -44.46 -7.94 -8.50
C ARG A 361 -44.60 -9.44 -8.77
N LYS A 362 -45.22 -10.17 -7.84
CA LYS A 362 -45.72 -11.52 -8.14
C LYS A 362 -46.66 -11.37 -9.32
N HIS A 363 -46.24 -11.83 -10.49
CA HIS A 363 -47.17 -12.16 -11.56
C HIS A 363 -47.94 -13.38 -11.04
N THR A 364 -49.16 -13.11 -10.57
CA THR A 364 -50.21 -14.10 -10.33
C THR A 364 -50.63 -14.75 -11.63
#